data_AF-A0A843C9S7-F1
#
_entry.id   AF-A0A843C9S7-F1
#
_cell.length_a   1.000
_cell.length_b   1.000
_cell.length_c   1.000
_cell.angle_alpha   90.00
_cell.angle_beta   90.00
_cell.angle_gamma   90.00
#
_symmetry.space_group_name_H-M   'P 1'
#
loop_
_entity.id
_entity.type
_entity.pdbx_description
1 polymer ?
#
loop_
_entity_poly.entity_id
_entity_poly.type
_entity_poly.pdbx_seq_one_letter_code
_entity_poly.pdbx_strand_id
1 'polypeptide(L)'
;MASLSSDEYQSFVENLITSGMGDYGRLSHILIALKEGRKLYDSDKKYLDAKLANEIGILQKPKVEENLMIKLQTLITSGNGDTGRLQFILESLQQGKTLYHSDRKYLENKLGEKINLQSLHLTDSDTLENLKSQ
;
A
#
# COMPACT_ATOMS: atom_id res chain seq x y z
N MET A 1 15.59 -0.88 -15.07
CA MET A 1 15.27 -1.53 -13.78
C MET A 1 15.98 -0.74 -12.70
N ALA A 2 15.26 -0.17 -11.73
CA ALA A 2 15.86 0.64 -10.68
C ALA A 2 16.58 -0.28 -9.69
N SER A 3 17.90 -0.31 -9.72
CA SER A 3 18.72 -0.95 -8.69
C SER A 3 18.91 0.05 -7.54
N LEU A 4 18.44 -0.31 -6.34
CA LEU A 4 18.69 0.48 -5.13
C LEU A 4 20.21 0.52 -4.86
N SER A 5 20.69 1.67 -4.40
CA SER A 5 22.04 1.86 -3.91
C SER A 5 22.28 1.08 -2.61
N SER A 6 23.56 0.86 -2.26
CA SER A 6 23.94 0.13 -1.04
C SER A 6 23.39 0.77 0.24
N ASP A 7 23.24 2.10 0.25
CA ASP A 7 22.69 2.84 1.39
C ASP A 7 21.17 2.68 1.49
N GLU A 8 20.46 2.68 0.36
CA GLU A 8 19.02 2.41 0.33
C GLU A 8 18.69 1.00 0.80
N TYR A 9 19.50 -0.01 0.42
CA TYR A 9 19.34 -1.38 0.93
C TYR A 9 19.58 -1.47 2.44
N GLN A 10 20.54 -0.74 2.98
CA GLN A 10 20.79 -0.71 4.43
C GLN A 10 19.61 -0.09 5.17
N SER A 11 19.12 1.08 4.73
CA SER A 11 17.97 1.74 5.33
C SER A 11 16.71 0.87 5.25
N PHE A 12 16.50 0.17 4.14
CA PHE A 12 15.40 -0.78 3.99
C PHE A 12 15.48 -1.93 5.01
N VAL A 13 16.65 -2.54 5.18
CA VAL A 13 16.85 -3.62 6.16
C VAL A 13 16.68 -3.11 7.59
N GLU A 14 17.19 -1.93 7.92
CA GLU A 14 17.01 -1.29 9.24
C GLU A 14 15.52 -1.03 9.53
N ASN A 15 14.75 -0.59 8.54
CA ASN A 15 13.31 -0.44 8.66
C ASN A 15 12.60 -1.78 8.91
N LEU A 16 12.98 -2.85 8.20
CA LEU A 16 12.40 -4.19 8.43
C LEU A 16 12.68 -4.71 9.85
N ILE A 17 13.87 -4.43 10.39
CA ILE A 17 14.24 -4.82 11.76
C ILE A 17 13.42 -4.03 12.78
N THR A 18 13.38 -2.70 12.65
CA THR A 18 12.70 -1.83 13.62
C THR A 18 11.17 -2.00 13.61
N SER A 19 10.60 -2.31 12.44
CA SER A 19 9.17 -2.63 12.29
C SER A 19 8.80 -4.08 12.63
N GLY A 20 9.78 -4.94 12.91
CA GLY A 20 9.55 -6.37 13.16
C GLY A 20 9.04 -7.14 11.94
N MET A 21 9.22 -6.60 10.73
CA MET A 21 8.68 -7.16 9.48
C MET A 21 9.60 -8.22 8.85
N GLY A 22 10.12 -9.17 9.64
CA GLY A 22 10.90 -10.29 9.10
C GLY A 22 11.64 -11.10 10.16
N ASP A 23 12.47 -12.04 9.68
CA ASP A 23 13.38 -12.80 10.54
C ASP A 23 14.52 -11.92 11.03
N TYR A 24 14.52 -11.58 12.32
CA TYR A 24 15.48 -10.69 12.94
C TYR A 24 16.93 -11.18 12.79
N GLY A 25 17.18 -12.47 13.01
CA GLY A 25 18.52 -13.04 12.94
C GLY A 25 19.08 -12.90 11.53
N ARG A 26 18.28 -13.28 10.54
CA ARG A 26 18.63 -13.17 9.12
C ARG A 26 18.83 -11.71 8.69
N LEU A 27 17.91 -10.81 9.05
CA LEU A 27 18.04 -9.40 8.73
C LEU A 27 19.28 -8.76 9.37
N SER A 28 19.61 -9.14 10.61
CA SER A 28 20.82 -8.67 11.29
C SER A 28 22.08 -9.13 10.56
N HIS A 29 22.13 -10.40 10.13
CA HIS A 29 23.23 -10.93 9.33
C HIS A 29 23.39 -10.19 7.99
N ILE A 30 22.27 -9.93 7.30
CA ILE A 30 22.25 -9.17 6.05
C ILE A 30 22.75 -7.74 6.26
N LEU A 31 22.31 -7.06 7.32
CA LEU A 31 22.72 -5.69 7.63
C LEU A 31 24.23 -5.58 7.86
N ILE A 32 24.80 -6.53 8.61
CA ILE A 32 26.25 -6.59 8.85
C ILE A 32 26.99 -6.80 7.52
N ALA A 33 26.54 -7.73 6.68
CA ALA A 33 27.15 -7.98 5.38
C ALA A 33 27.13 -6.76 4.47
N LEU A 34 26.02 -6.00 4.44
CA LEU A 34 25.90 -4.76 3.69
C LEU A 34 26.85 -3.66 4.21
N LYS A 35 26.91 -3.47 5.53
CA LYS A 35 27.80 -2.47 6.17
C LYS A 35 29.29 -2.76 5.92
N GLU A 36 29.64 -4.04 5.82
CA GLU A 36 31.00 -4.47 5.51
C GLU A 36 31.30 -4.53 4.00
N GLY A 37 30.34 -4.16 3.14
CA GLY A 37 30.49 -4.22 1.68
C GLY A 37 30.62 -5.64 1.12
N ARG A 38 30.18 -6.65 1.87
CA ARG A 38 30.21 -8.05 1.44
C ARG A 38 29.07 -8.35 0.49
N LYS A 39 29.30 -9.31 -0.43
CA LYS A 39 28.25 -9.82 -1.29
C LYS A 39 27.26 -10.64 -0.47
N LEU A 40 25.97 -10.36 -0.64
CA LEU A 40 24.89 -11.17 -0.10
C LEU A 40 24.78 -12.51 -0.82
N TYR A 41 24.37 -13.55 -0.10
CA TYR A 41 23.95 -14.81 -0.69
C TYR A 41 22.69 -14.61 -1.54
N ASP A 42 22.51 -15.44 -2.56
CA ASP A 42 21.34 -15.32 -3.45
C ASP A 42 20.03 -15.60 -2.72
N SER A 43 20.05 -16.45 -1.69
CA SER A 43 18.92 -16.64 -0.79
C SER A 43 18.51 -15.34 -0.09
N ASP A 44 19.48 -14.55 0.36
CA ASP A 44 19.24 -13.30 1.08
C ASP A 44 18.77 -12.19 0.14
N LYS A 45 19.32 -12.13 -1.08
CA LYS A 45 18.79 -11.25 -2.14
C LYS A 45 17.33 -11.56 -2.43
N LYS A 46 17.00 -12.82 -2.69
CA LYS A 46 15.60 -13.25 -2.93
C LYS A 46 14.68 -12.92 -1.77
N TYR A 47 15.18 -13.04 -0.53
CA TYR A 47 14.43 -12.69 0.66
C TYR A 47 14.14 -11.19 0.72
N LEU A 48 15.14 -10.34 0.46
CA LEU A 48 14.95 -8.89 0.38
C LEU A 48 14.05 -8.48 -0.78
N ASP A 49 14.19 -9.10 -1.96
CA ASP A 49 13.34 -8.83 -3.12
C ASP A 49 11.88 -9.18 -2.81
N ALA A 50 11.62 -10.29 -2.13
CA ALA A 50 10.27 -10.65 -1.69
C ALA A 50 9.72 -9.67 -0.65
N LYS A 51 10.56 -9.18 0.27
CA LYS A 51 10.18 -8.16 1.25
C LYS A 51 9.91 -6.82 0.59
N LEU A 52 10.72 -6.43 -0.38
CA LEU A 52 10.57 -5.20 -1.13
C LEU A 52 9.33 -5.27 -2.02
N ALA A 53 9.07 -6.40 -2.69
CA ALA A 53 7.85 -6.60 -3.44
C ALA A 53 6.60 -6.56 -2.55
N ASN A 54 6.69 -7.07 -1.32
CA ASN A 54 5.61 -6.94 -0.33
C ASN A 54 5.47 -5.50 0.16
N GLU A 55 6.55 -4.79 0.46
CA GLU A 55 6.50 -3.38 0.85
C GLU A 55 5.97 -2.49 -0.28
N ILE A 56 6.37 -2.73 -1.52
CA ILE A 56 5.80 -2.09 -2.72
C ILE A 56 4.34 -2.51 -2.89
N GLY A 57 3.98 -3.77 -2.62
CA GLY A 57 2.60 -4.24 -2.58
C GLY A 57 1.76 -3.58 -1.47
N ILE A 58 2.38 -3.24 -0.33
CA ILE A 58 1.79 -2.48 0.77
C ILE A 58 1.72 -0.99 0.42
N LEU A 59 2.69 -0.44 -0.31
CA LEU A 59 2.66 0.92 -0.87
C LEU A 59 1.59 1.06 -1.97
N GLN A 60 1.31 -0.03 -2.69
CA GLN A 60 0.26 -0.15 -3.69
C GLN A 60 -1.11 -0.47 -3.09
N LYS A 61 -1.20 -0.93 -1.83
CA LYS A 61 -2.46 -0.80 -1.11
C LYS A 61 -2.73 0.69 -0.99
N PRO A 62 -3.95 1.16 -1.27
CA PRO A 62 -4.26 2.57 -1.15
C PRO A 62 -3.86 3.01 0.25
N LYS A 63 -2.90 3.93 0.30
CA LYS A 63 -2.65 4.71 1.49
C LYS A 63 -3.83 5.65 1.58
N VAL A 64 -4.96 5.12 2.04
CA VAL A 64 -6.11 5.95 2.35
C VAL A 64 -5.59 6.92 3.38
N GLU A 65 -5.62 8.21 3.05
CA GLU A 65 -5.20 9.23 3.99
C GLU A 65 -5.86 8.91 5.33
N GLU A 66 -5.07 8.72 6.38
CA GLU A 66 -5.58 8.45 7.72
C GLU A 66 -6.64 9.51 8.12
N ASN A 67 -6.47 10.70 7.56
CA ASN A 67 -7.43 11.81 7.58
C ASN A 67 -8.80 11.48 6.96
N LEU A 68 -8.87 10.75 5.84
CA LEU A 68 -10.13 10.34 5.20
C LEU A 68 -10.89 9.31 6.05
N MET A 69 -10.18 8.36 6.67
CA MET A 69 -10.78 7.39 7.60
C MET A 69 -11.44 8.08 8.80
N ILE A 70 -10.74 9.05 9.39
CA ILE A 70 -11.26 9.85 10.50
C ILE A 70 -12.51 10.64 10.06
N LYS A 71 -12.44 11.31 8.90
CA LYS A 71 -13.58 12.06 8.33
C LYS A 71 -14.80 11.18 8.08
N LEU A 72 -14.62 9.98 7.52
CA LEU A 72 -15.68 8.99 7.32
C LEU A 72 -16.31 8.57 8.65
N GLN A 73 -15.48 8.27 9.66
CA GLN A 73 -15.95 7.90 10.98
C GLN A 73 -16.77 9.03 11.62
N THR A 74 -16.35 10.30 11.45
CA THR A 74 -17.09 11.47 11.92
C THR A 74 -18.44 11.61 11.21
N LEU A 75 -18.53 11.40 9.90
CA LEU A 75 -19.80 11.44 9.18
C LEU A 75 -20.77 10.37 9.69
N ILE A 76 -20.27 9.16 9.97
CA ILE A 76 -21.05 8.05 10.54
C ILE A 76 -21.56 8.40 11.93
N THR A 77 -20.68 8.84 12.83
CA THR A 77 -21.05 9.10 14.23
C THR A 77 -21.93 10.35 14.39
N SER A 78 -21.78 11.34 13.51
CA SER A 78 -22.64 12.52 13.45
C SER A 78 -23.96 12.30 12.73
N GLY A 79 -24.17 11.12 12.11
CA GLY A 79 -25.35 10.84 11.28
C GLY A 79 -25.45 11.74 10.03
N ASN A 80 -24.33 12.32 9.58
CA ASN A 80 -24.33 13.22 8.43
C ASN A 80 -24.21 12.45 7.12
N GLY A 81 -25.32 11.87 6.70
CA GLY A 81 -25.45 11.16 5.43
C GLY A 81 -26.13 9.80 5.56
N ASP A 82 -26.02 9.01 4.51
CA ASP A 82 -26.43 7.61 4.52
C ASP A 82 -25.38 6.78 5.27
N THR A 83 -25.71 6.43 6.51
CA THR A 83 -24.84 5.65 7.40
C THR A 83 -24.47 4.29 6.84
N GLY A 84 -25.40 3.60 6.18
CA GLY A 84 -25.13 2.28 5.59
C GLY A 84 -24.12 2.39 4.46
N ARG A 85 -24.30 3.39 3.60
CA ARG A 85 -23.36 3.70 2.52
C ARG A 85 -21.98 4.11 3.05
N LEU A 86 -21.94 4.96 4.08
CA LEU A 86 -20.67 5.39 4.70
C LEU A 86 -19.91 4.22 5.34
N GLN A 87 -20.61 3.29 6.01
CA GLN A 87 -20.00 2.08 6.57
C GLN A 87 -19.44 1.17 5.47
N PHE A 88 -20.19 0.95 4.39
CA PHE A 88 -19.72 0.16 3.25
C PHE A 88 -18.45 0.75 2.63
N ILE A 89 -18.41 2.07 2.48
CA ILE A 89 -17.25 2.79 1.96
C ILE A 89 -16.04 2.63 2.91
N LEU A 90 -16.25 2.79 4.22
CA LEU A 90 -15.20 2.62 5.23
C LEU A 90 -14.62 1.21 5.19
N GLU A 91 -15.46 0.18 5.15
CA GLU A 91 -15.03 -1.23 5.07
C GLU A 91 -14.26 -1.50 3.78
N SER A 92 -14.75 -0.99 2.65
CA SER A 92 -14.09 -1.15 1.34
C SER A 92 -12.67 -0.55 1.37
N LEU A 93 -12.51 0.62 1.97
CA LEU A 93 -11.22 1.29 2.11
C LEU A 93 -10.28 0.53 3.08
N GLN A 94 -10.79 0.02 4.20
CA GLN A 94 -10.01 -0.82 5.13
C GLN A 94 -9.52 -2.12 4.48
N GLN A 95 -10.29 -2.68 3.55
CA GLN A 95 -9.91 -3.84 2.74
C GLN A 95 -8.95 -3.48 1.60
N GLY A 96 -8.59 -2.21 1.43
CA GLY A 96 -7.72 -1.74 0.35
C GLY A 96 -8.40 -1.71 -1.03
N LYS A 97 -9.74 -1.75 -1.09
CA LYS A 97 -10.50 -1.70 -2.34
C LYS A 97 -10.63 -0.26 -2.84
N THR A 98 -10.83 -0.14 -4.15
CA THR A 98 -11.16 1.14 -4.79
C THR A 98 -12.59 1.56 -4.50
N LEU A 99 -12.83 2.87 -4.44
CA LEU A 99 -14.20 3.40 -4.40
C LEU A 99 -14.82 3.48 -5.79
N TYR A 100 -16.09 3.12 -5.88
CA TYR A 100 -16.90 3.45 -7.04
C TYR A 100 -16.96 4.97 -7.24
N HIS A 101 -17.08 5.40 -8.50
CA HIS A 101 -17.17 6.83 -8.85
C HIS A 101 -18.31 7.52 -8.10
N SER A 102 -19.46 6.85 -7.96
CA SER A 102 -20.62 7.33 -7.23
C SER A 102 -20.31 7.58 -5.74
N ASP A 103 -19.53 6.69 -5.12
CA ASP A 103 -19.16 6.77 -3.70
C ASP A 103 -18.13 7.87 -3.45
N ARG A 104 -17.16 8.00 -4.36
CA ARG A 104 -16.23 9.13 -4.34
C ARG A 104 -16.96 10.46 -4.40
N LYS A 105 -17.84 10.64 -5.40
CA LYS A 105 -18.60 11.88 -5.58
C LYS A 105 -19.50 12.19 -4.37
N TYR A 106 -20.08 11.15 -3.79
CA TYR A 106 -20.88 11.27 -2.58
C TYR A 106 -20.04 11.80 -1.40
N LEU A 107 -18.84 11.24 -1.18
CA LEU A 107 -17.96 11.72 -0.12
C LEU A 107 -17.43 13.13 -0.39
N GLU A 108 -17.04 13.46 -1.63
CA GLU A 108 -16.60 14.82 -1.98
C GLU A 108 -17.68 15.85 -1.68
N ASN A 109 -18.94 15.52 -1.96
CA ASN A 109 -20.08 16.38 -1.63
C ASN A 109 -20.30 16.51 -0.12
N LYS A 110 -20.03 15.46 0.67
CA LYS A 110 -20.19 15.47 2.13
C LYS A 110 -19.06 16.20 2.85
N LEU A 111 -17.85 16.11 2.33
CA LEU A 111 -16.66 16.73 2.91
C LEU A 111 -16.42 18.15 2.39
N GLY A 112 -17.03 18.51 1.26
CA GLY A 112 -16.85 19.83 0.65
C GLY A 112 -15.48 20.02 -0.01
N GLU A 113 -14.75 18.93 -0.24
CA GLU A 113 -13.41 18.94 -0.83
C GLU A 113 -13.23 17.76 -1.80
N LYS A 114 -12.30 17.89 -2.74
CA LYS A 114 -11.97 16.80 -3.65
C LYS A 114 -11.12 15.75 -2.93
N ILE A 115 -11.47 14.49 -3.13
CA ILE A 115 -10.74 13.38 -2.51
C ILE A 115 -9.69 12.90 -3.49
N ASN A 116 -8.44 13.22 -3.19
CA ASN A 116 -7.31 12.78 -3.99
C ASN A 116 -6.90 11.34 -3.61
N LEU A 117 -7.55 10.35 -4.23
CA LEU A 117 -7.09 8.95 -4.17
C LEU A 117 -6.04 8.71 -5.27
N GLN A 118 -4.88 9.37 -5.17
CA GLN A 118 -3.73 9.10 -6.04
C GLN A 118 -2.97 7.85 -5.57
N SER A 119 -3.50 6.66 -5.87
CA SER A 119 -2.75 5.38 -6.03
C SER A 119 -3.63 4.13 -6.22
N LEU A 120 -4.65 4.17 -7.09
CA LEU A 120 -5.60 3.06 -7.25
C LEU A 120 -6.04 2.75 -8.69
N HIS A 121 -5.20 3.08 -9.67
CA HIS A 121 -5.44 2.63 -11.04
C HIS A 121 -4.82 1.24 -11.23
N LEU A 122 -5.54 0.21 -10.83
CA LEU A 122 -5.49 -1.09 -11.48
C LEU A 122 -6.91 -1.34 -12.00
N THR A 123 -7.12 -0.96 -13.25
CA THR A 123 -8.31 -1.31 -14.02
C THR A 123 -8.33 -2.81 -14.25
N ASP A 124 -9.15 -3.53 -13.50
CA ASP A 124 -9.55 -4.91 -13.84
C ASP A 124 -10.54 -4.95 -15.02
N SER A 125 -10.36 -4.11 -16.04
CA SER A 125 -11.32 -3.98 -17.16
C SER A 125 -10.74 -4.09 -18.57
N ASP A 126 -9.42 -4.24 -18.78
CA ASP A 126 -8.86 -4.22 -20.14
C ASP A 126 -7.97 -5.42 -20.54
N THR A 127 -7.96 -6.53 -19.80
CA THR A 127 -7.09 -7.67 -20.14
C THR A 127 -7.78 -8.99 -20.51
N LEU A 128 -9.13 -9.06 -20.60
CA LEU A 128 -9.79 -10.33 -20.98
C LEU A 128 -10.62 -10.35 -22.27
N GLU A 129 -10.85 -9.22 -22.97
CA GLU A 129 -11.58 -9.25 -24.25
C GLU A 129 -10.73 -9.01 -25.51
N ASN A 130 -9.45 -8.65 -25.39
CA ASN A 130 -8.56 -8.46 -26.56
C ASN A 130 -7.59 -9.62 -26.85
N LEU A 131 -7.81 -10.81 -26.28
CA LEU A 131 -7.02 -12.01 -26.59
C LEU A 131 -7.87 -13.20 -27.09
N LYS A 132 -9.04 -12.91 -27.68
CA LYS A 132 -9.86 -13.91 -28.38
C LYS A 132 -10.23 -13.56 -29.82
N SER A 133 -9.61 -12.55 -30.42
CA SER A 133 -9.75 -12.34 -31.87
C SER A 133 -8.50 -11.67 -32.46
N GLN A 134 -7.92 -12.40 -33.42
CA GLN A 134 -6.80 -12.09 -34.33
C GLN A 134 -5.40 -12.53 -33.89
#